data_AF-B9XFJ6-F1
#
_entry.id   AF-B9XFJ6-F1
#
_cell.length_a   1.000
_cell.length_b   1.000
_cell.length_c   1.000
_cell.angle_alpha   90.00
_cell.angle_beta   90.00
_cell.angle_gamma   90.00
#
_symmetry.space_group_name_H-M   'P 1'
#
loop_
_entity.id
_entity.type
_entity.pdbx_description
1 polymer ?
#
loop_
_entity_poly.entity_id
_entity_poly.type
_entity_poly.pdbx_seq_one_letter_code
_entity_poly.pdbx_strand_id
1 'polypeptide(L)'
;MAIAPEICPNCGAEVPPNAKACPGCGSCAETGWSGEAHASGLGLPDDNFDYDDYLEREFGKSKPVPRGMSRFWWVIAVLILALILAMIFL
;
A
#
# COMPACT_ATOMS: atom_id res chain seq x y z
N MET A 1 -14.62 23.59 -17.71
CA MET A 1 -13.23 24.00 -17.99
C MET A 1 -12.47 23.84 -16.70
N ALA A 2 -11.52 22.91 -16.65
CA ALA A 2 -10.66 22.80 -15.47
C ALA A 2 -9.75 24.03 -15.39
N ILE A 3 -9.70 24.65 -14.23
CA ILE A 3 -8.86 25.82 -13.98
C ILE A 3 -7.42 25.34 -13.77
N ALA A 4 -6.46 26.03 -14.40
CA ALA A 4 -5.05 25.75 -14.19
C ALA A 4 -4.68 26.04 -12.71
N PRO A 5 -4.10 25.09 -11.98
CA PRO A 5 -3.67 25.32 -10.59
C PRO A 5 -2.50 26.30 -10.57
N GLU A 6 -2.29 27.03 -9.48
CA GLU A 6 -1.13 27.95 -9.36
C GLU A 6 0.20 27.18 -9.24
N ILE A 7 0.17 26.02 -8.57
CA ILE A 7 1.30 25.09 -8.44
C ILE A 7 0.90 23.77 -9.08
N CYS A 8 1.76 23.24 -9.96
CA CYS A 8 1.51 21.98 -10.64
C CYS A 8 1.50 20.82 -9.64
N PRO A 9 0.40 20.07 -9.49
CA PRO A 9 0.33 18.93 -8.56
C PRO A 9 1.19 17.74 -9.02
N ASN A 10 1.59 17.67 -10.29
CA ASN A 10 2.43 16.59 -10.81
C ASN A 10 3.93 16.79 -10.55
N CYS A 11 4.43 18.04 -10.59
CA CYS A 11 5.87 18.32 -10.49
C CYS A 11 6.27 19.48 -9.55
N GLY A 12 5.31 20.22 -9.00
CA GLY A 12 5.55 21.34 -8.08
C GLY A 12 5.99 22.66 -8.72
N ALA A 13 6.09 22.74 -10.06
CA ALA A 13 6.42 24.00 -10.74
C ALA A 13 5.28 25.02 -10.66
N GLU A 14 5.60 26.31 -10.63
CA GLU A 14 4.62 27.39 -10.81
C GLU A 14 3.97 27.31 -12.20
N VAL A 15 2.66 27.52 -12.25
CA VAL A 15 1.86 27.45 -13.47
C VAL A 15 1.18 28.81 -13.69
N PRO A 16 1.47 29.48 -14.81
CA PRO A 16 0.86 30.78 -15.12
C PRO A 16 -0.67 30.69 -15.24
N PRO A 17 -1.39 31.80 -14.93
CA PRO A 17 -2.83 31.87 -15.16
C PRO A 17 -3.17 31.55 -16.62
N ASN A 18 -4.21 30.74 -16.85
CA ASN A 18 -4.68 30.30 -18.17
C ASN A 18 -3.69 29.44 -18.97
N ALA A 19 -2.64 28.89 -18.34
CA ALA A 19 -1.78 27.91 -19.00
C ALA A 19 -2.58 26.67 -19.41
N LYS A 20 -2.36 26.20 -20.65
CA LYS A 20 -3.00 24.96 -21.15
C LYS A 20 -2.32 23.69 -20.61
N ALA A 21 -1.05 23.79 -20.24
CA ALA A 21 -0.24 22.72 -19.69
C ALA A 21 0.87 23.31 -18.81
N CYS A 22 1.43 22.50 -17.91
CA CYS A 22 2.51 22.89 -17.02
C CYS A 22 3.80 23.12 -17.83
N PRO A 23 4.49 24.26 -17.70
CA PRO A 23 5.74 24.51 -18.42
C PRO A 23 6.90 23.63 -17.95
N GLY A 24 6.83 23.06 -16.74
CA GLY A 24 7.87 22.21 -16.19
C GLY A 24 7.81 20.74 -16.63
N CYS A 25 6.61 20.16 -16.72
CA CYS A 25 6.43 18.73 -17.03
C CYS A 25 5.40 18.41 -18.12
N GLY A 26 4.67 19.39 -18.63
CA GLY A 26 3.66 19.20 -19.68
C GLY A 26 2.31 18.65 -19.22
N SER A 27 2.10 18.40 -17.92
CA SER A 27 0.80 17.93 -17.43
C SER A 27 -0.31 18.98 -17.61
N CYS A 28 -1.53 18.55 -17.88
CA CYS A 28 -2.70 19.41 -18.07
C CYS A 28 -3.93 18.86 -17.31
N ALA A 29 -5.09 19.50 -17.51
CA ALA A 29 -6.38 19.08 -16.97
C ALA A 29 -6.72 17.60 -17.20
N GLU A 30 -6.29 17.04 -18.33
CA GLU A 30 -6.62 15.66 -18.73
C GLU A 30 -5.59 14.63 -18.25
N THR A 31 -4.40 15.07 -17.87
CA THR A 31 -3.25 14.16 -17.63
C THR A 31 -2.66 14.24 -16.25
N GLY A 32 -2.80 15.37 -15.53
CA GLY A 32 -2.17 15.49 -14.21
C GLY A 32 -2.67 16.62 -13.32
N TRP A 33 -3.65 17.42 -13.72
CA TRP A 33 -4.22 18.47 -12.86
C TRP A 33 -5.60 18.11 -12.27
N SER A 34 -6.27 17.08 -12.77
CA SER A 34 -7.52 16.60 -12.19
C SER A 34 -7.27 15.68 -11.01
N GLY A 35 -8.24 15.58 -10.09
CA GLY A 35 -8.17 14.62 -8.99
C GLY A 35 -8.16 13.17 -9.46
N GLU A 36 -8.78 12.88 -10.61
CA GLU A 36 -8.81 11.55 -11.23
C GLU A 36 -7.47 11.19 -11.89
N ALA A 37 -6.74 12.17 -12.43
CA ALA A 37 -5.48 11.94 -13.13
C ALA A 37 -4.33 11.42 -12.25
N HIS A 38 -4.44 11.54 -10.93
CA HIS A 38 -3.43 11.02 -10.00
C HIS A 38 -3.31 9.49 -10.07
N ALA A 39 -4.37 8.77 -10.44
CA ALA A 39 -4.35 7.31 -10.59
C ALA A 39 -4.02 6.87 -12.03
N SER A 40 -4.47 7.64 -13.03
CA SER A 40 -4.43 7.24 -14.44
C SER A 40 -3.01 7.08 -15.01
N GLY A 41 -2.00 7.76 -14.45
CA GLY A 41 -0.61 7.69 -14.92
C GLY A 41 0.20 6.49 -14.41
N LEU A 42 -0.29 5.79 -13.39
CA LEU A 42 0.46 4.70 -12.74
C LEU A 42 0.18 3.33 -13.35
N GLY A 43 -0.74 3.24 -14.33
CA GLY A 43 -1.21 1.97 -14.88
C GLY A 43 -1.86 1.07 -13.81
N LEU A 44 -2.23 1.66 -12.67
CA LEU A 44 -2.91 0.98 -11.59
C LEU A 44 -4.41 0.99 -11.90
N PRO A 45 -5.09 -0.17 -11.84
CA PRO A 45 -6.54 -0.21 -12.04
C PRO A 45 -7.23 0.70 -11.01
N ASP A 46 -8.19 1.49 -11.48
CA ASP A 46 -8.84 2.55 -10.70
C ASP A 46 -9.55 2.05 -9.43
N ASP A 47 -9.99 0.78 -9.42
CA ASP A 47 -10.66 0.20 -8.25
C ASP A 47 -10.23 -1.25 -7.98
N ASN A 48 -9.99 -1.50 -6.69
CA ASN A 48 -9.87 -2.79 -6.01
C ASN A 48 -8.67 -3.67 -6.46
N PHE A 49 -7.50 -3.38 -5.89
CA PHE A 49 -6.33 -4.27 -5.98
C PHE A 49 -6.63 -5.61 -5.29
N ASP A 50 -6.85 -6.67 -6.08
CA ASP A 50 -7.03 -8.04 -5.59
C ASP A 50 -5.67 -8.64 -5.19
N TYR A 51 -5.38 -8.56 -3.89
CA TYR A 51 -4.16 -9.09 -3.31
C TYR A 51 -4.03 -10.61 -3.49
N ASP A 52 -5.15 -11.34 -3.44
CA ASP A 52 -5.15 -12.80 -3.54
C ASP A 52 -4.88 -13.28 -4.98
N ASP A 53 -5.49 -12.64 -5.99
CA ASP A 53 -5.19 -12.87 -7.41
C ASP A 53 -3.73 -12.53 -7.75
N TYR A 54 -3.22 -11.41 -7.25
CA TYR A 54 -1.82 -11.01 -7.43
C TYR A 54 -0.86 -12.06 -6.85
N LEU A 55 -1.12 -12.53 -5.62
CA LEU A 55 -0.30 -13.57 -5.00
C LEU A 55 -0.31 -14.87 -5.82
N GLU A 56 -1.46 -15.25 -6.35
CA GLU A 56 -1.58 -16.46 -7.16
C GLU A 56 -0.84 -16.34 -8.50
N ARG A 57 -0.97 -15.22 -9.21
CA ARG A 57 -0.31 -14.99 -10.50
C ARG A 57 1.21 -14.89 -10.36
N GLU A 58 1.72 -14.16 -9.38
CA GLU A 58 3.16 -13.88 -9.26
C GLU A 58 3.92 -14.94 -8.45
N PHE A 59 3.32 -15.46 -7.38
CA PHE A 59 3.99 -16.38 -6.44
C PHE A 59 3.45 -17.82 -6.52
N GLY A 60 2.42 -18.06 -7.32
CA GLY A 60 1.86 -19.39 -7.53
C GLY A 60 1.35 -20.02 -6.23
N LYS A 61 1.73 -21.28 -6.01
CA LYS A 61 1.20 -22.11 -4.90
C LYS A 61 1.91 -21.87 -3.57
N SER A 62 3.03 -21.16 -3.57
CA SER A 62 3.80 -20.84 -2.36
C SER A 62 3.18 -19.66 -1.63
N LYS A 63 1.97 -19.86 -1.09
CA LYS A 63 1.37 -18.90 -0.17
C LYS A 63 2.22 -18.89 1.12
N PRO A 64 2.69 -17.73 1.61
CA PRO A 64 3.40 -17.65 2.87
C PRO A 64 2.42 -18.01 4.00
N VAL A 65 2.42 -19.28 4.41
CA VAL A 65 1.63 -19.70 5.57
C VAL A 65 2.29 -19.14 6.83
N PRO A 66 1.55 -18.41 7.69
CA PRO A 66 2.06 -18.09 9.02
C PRO A 66 2.33 -19.43 9.70
N ARG A 67 3.61 -19.75 9.94
CA ARG A 67 4.00 -20.96 10.65
C ARG A 67 3.50 -20.80 12.09
N GLY A 68 2.30 -21.35 12.35
CA GLY A 68 1.74 -21.41 13.70
C GLY A 68 2.79 -21.93 14.67
N MET A 69 2.81 -21.34 15.87
CA MET A 69 3.83 -21.63 16.88
C MET A 69 3.99 -23.14 17.06
N SER A 70 5.18 -23.68 16.75
CA SER A 70 5.41 -25.13 16.74
C SER A 70 5.00 -25.75 18.08
N ARG A 71 4.48 -26.98 18.07
CA ARG A 71 4.05 -27.71 19.28
C ARG A 71 5.09 -27.69 20.42
N PHE A 72 6.38 -27.60 20.08
CA PHE A 72 7.49 -27.40 21.02
C PHE A 72 7.30 -26.17 21.94
N TRP A 73 6.91 -25.03 21.39
CA TRP A 73 6.67 -23.80 22.15
C TRP A 73 5.46 -23.92 23.06
N TRP A 74 4.45 -24.69 22.66
CA TRP A 74 3.31 -25.03 23.52
C TRP A 74 3.75 -25.87 24.72
N VAL A 75 4.62 -26.86 24.52
CA VAL A 75 5.18 -27.67 25.62
C VAL A 75 6.00 -26.81 26.58
N ILE A 76 6.84 -25.91 26.06
CA ILE A 76 7.60 -24.97 26.88
C ILE A 76 6.67 -24.09 27.71
N ALA A 77 5.63 -23.51 27.11
CA ALA A 77 4.68 -22.66 27.82
C ALA A 77 3.99 -23.40 28.97
N VAL A 78 3.57 -24.65 28.76
CA VAL A 78 2.94 -25.48 29.80
C VAL A 78 3.94 -25.83 30.92
N LEU A 79 5.18 -26.15 30.58
CA LEU A 79 6.22 -26.43 31.58
C LEU A 79 6.53 -25.22 32.45
N ILE A 80 6.69 -24.04 31.84
CA ILE A 80 6.93 -22.78 32.56
C ILE A 80 5.74 -22.49 33.50
N LEU A 81 4.51 -22.63 33.01
CA LEU A 81 3.31 -22.42 33.83
C LEU A 81 3.27 -23.37 35.04
N ALA A 82 3.56 -24.66 34.84
CA ALA A 82 3.58 -25.64 35.92
C ALA A 82 4.64 -25.31 36.98
N LEU A 83 5.84 -24.87 36.57
CA LEU A 83 6.90 -24.46 37.49
C LEU A 83 6.52 -23.21 38.30
N ILE A 84 5.90 -22.22 37.65
CA ILE A 84 5.41 -21.01 38.34
C ILE A 84 4.35 -21.39 39.38
N LEU A 85 3.39 -22.23 39.03
CA LEU A 85 2.38 -22.70 39.97
C LEU A 85 3.02 -23.46 41.14
N ALA A 86 3.93 -24.39 40.85
CA ALA A 86 4.64 -25.13 41.89
C ALA A 86 5.41 -24.20 42.85
N MET A 87 6.05 -23.15 42.33
CA MET A 87 6.74 -22.14 43.14
C MET A 87 5.79 -21.30 43.99
N ILE A 88 4.58 -21.00 43.49
CA ILE A 88 3.58 -20.22 44.23
C ILE A 88 2.95 -21.06 45.37
N PHE A 89 2.86 -22.38 45.19
CA PHE A 89 2.25 -23.30 46.15
C PHE A 89 3.24 -24.02 47.07
N LEU A 90 4.55 -23.73 46.96
CA LEU A 90 5.63 -24.25 47.82
C LEU A 90 6.09 -23.16 48.79
#